data_AF-A0AAE0CAM6-F1
#
_entry.id   AF-A0AAE0CAM6-F1
#
_cell.length_a   1.000
_cell.length_b   1.000
_cell.length_c   1.000
_cell.angle_alpha   90.00
_cell.angle_beta   90.00
_cell.angle_gamma   90.00
#
_symmetry.space_group_name_H-M   'P 1'
#
loop_
_entity.id
_entity.type
_entity.pdbx_description
1 polymer ?
#
loop_
_entity_poly.entity_id
_entity_poly.type
_entity_poly.pdbx_seq_one_letter_code
_entity_poly.pdbx_strand_id
1 'polypeptide(L)'
;MPNSSEEDSVGEETVSQSSSAAVSKTLLELQGNTSHSSVEADAQDADSVPQDAAAAVNLDSGAEGGTCSPVSSSKLERENLGMTSTGFTADIEGPDRDPPQECAVCLDFLKDVCKTSCNHYFCRDCIKRSISFPPPHSTTACPYCRAPTSLYTVTDVSSGLPLKASDVDSIFGLTFIQAGEVGVASYHFDALENSYISYASCPPAWKLGDGSQPAARKPFTNTHYAAETRTFTGEIDWSPTTFGGDAQWQYTMVFDHGFNAIVQGHVVAVAPDGSSSKRSLFGKGLFYRRHRKTIFGSVFLQALSPFAVQAEKGVASYHFESPDHCYISYTRAPNAWHLDDGSRPPLEKPFENCFFDGGNVFRGTVHWRGPSFGGARRWEYEMIFAPNFECIAEGQLSVFKDDSDQPAQVLKFGEDVFYCIDYDIPKRG
;
A
#
# COMPACT_ATOMS: atom_id res chain seq x y z
N MET A 1 50.24 -41.09 58.40
CA MET A 1 51.35 -40.37 57.71
C MET A 1 52.09 -41.38 56.84
N PRO A 2 52.22 -41.18 55.51
CA PRO A 2 51.34 -40.57 54.50
C PRO A 2 50.90 -41.69 53.49
N ASN A 3 50.17 -41.53 52.39
CA ASN A 3 49.81 -40.38 51.57
C ASN A 3 48.50 -40.73 50.82
N SER A 4 47.57 -39.78 50.77
CA SER A 4 46.29 -39.83 50.05
C SER A 4 46.33 -38.83 48.91
N SER A 5 46.05 -39.27 47.69
CA SER A 5 45.62 -38.41 46.57
C SER A 5 44.90 -39.28 45.55
N GLU A 6 43.57 -39.25 45.62
CA GLU A 6 42.64 -39.76 44.61
C GLU A 6 42.63 -38.83 43.39
N GLU A 7 42.54 -39.42 42.21
CA GLU A 7 42.40 -38.76 40.92
C GLU A 7 40.92 -38.45 40.69
N ASP A 8 40.54 -37.16 40.70
CA ASP A 8 39.23 -36.70 40.22
C ASP A 8 39.32 -36.39 38.72
N SER A 9 38.69 -37.26 37.91
CA SER A 9 38.43 -37.00 36.49
C SER A 9 37.23 -36.08 36.34
N VAL A 10 37.47 -34.86 35.86
CA VAL A 10 36.41 -33.93 35.45
C VAL A 10 35.83 -34.40 34.12
N GLY A 11 34.60 -34.91 34.15
CA GLY A 11 33.76 -35.07 32.96
C GLY A 11 33.04 -33.75 32.67
N GLU A 12 33.42 -33.06 31.60
CA GLU A 12 32.67 -31.93 31.07
C GLU A 12 31.40 -32.42 30.36
N GLU A 13 30.24 -32.19 30.98
CA GLU A 13 28.95 -32.22 30.31
C GLU A 13 28.82 -31.00 29.39
N THR A 14 28.79 -31.26 28.08
CA THR A 14 28.47 -30.26 27.06
C THR A 14 26.95 -30.10 26.96
N VAL A 15 26.41 -29.13 27.70
CA VAL A 15 25.01 -28.67 27.57
C VAL A 15 24.98 -27.23 27.04
N SER A 16 24.19 -27.04 25.98
CA SER A 16 23.60 -25.77 25.50
C SER A 16 24.45 -24.82 24.63
N GLN A 17 24.67 -25.23 23.37
CA GLN A 17 24.79 -24.30 22.24
C GLN A 17 23.54 -24.43 21.36
N SER A 18 22.41 -23.80 21.72
CA SER A 18 21.19 -23.84 20.88
C SER A 18 20.30 -22.59 20.90
N SER A 19 20.63 -21.52 21.64
CA SER A 19 19.71 -20.39 21.84
C SER A 19 19.99 -19.12 21.01
N SER A 20 21.14 -19.02 20.33
CA SER A 20 21.44 -17.87 19.46
C SER A 20 20.89 -18.00 18.03
N ALA A 21 20.52 -19.22 17.62
CA ALA A 21 19.97 -19.47 16.31
C ALA A 21 18.52 -18.97 16.18
N ALA A 22 17.71 -18.89 17.24
CA ALA A 22 16.27 -18.64 17.10
C ALA A 22 15.90 -17.27 16.50
N VAL A 23 16.60 -16.17 16.84
CA VAL A 23 16.25 -14.83 16.31
C VAL A 23 16.71 -14.69 14.85
N SER A 24 17.96 -15.04 14.55
CA SER A 24 18.47 -15.03 13.17
C SER A 24 17.78 -16.07 12.30
N LYS A 25 17.50 -17.27 12.78
CA LYS A 25 16.88 -18.35 12.01
C LYS A 25 15.38 -18.08 11.80
N THR A 26 14.67 -17.44 12.72
CA THR A 26 13.27 -17.02 12.49
C THR A 26 13.15 -15.86 11.50
N LEU A 27 14.15 -14.97 11.44
CA LEU A 27 14.20 -13.86 10.48
C LEU A 27 14.79 -14.27 9.11
N LEU A 28 15.74 -15.22 9.08
CA LEU A 28 16.41 -15.75 7.87
C LEU A 28 15.71 -16.98 7.26
N GLU A 29 14.99 -17.83 8.01
CA GLU A 29 14.20 -18.94 7.43
C GLU A 29 13.02 -18.45 6.58
N LEU A 30 12.58 -17.21 6.77
CA LEU A 30 11.66 -16.54 5.86
C LEU A 30 12.29 -16.31 4.47
N GLN A 31 13.62 -16.16 4.38
CA GLN A 31 14.34 -15.93 3.12
C GLN A 31 14.76 -17.22 2.40
N GLY A 32 14.58 -18.41 2.99
CA GLY A 32 15.36 -19.60 2.62
C GLY A 32 14.62 -20.86 2.19
N ASN A 33 13.32 -20.84 1.83
CA ASN A 33 12.62 -22.10 1.51
C ASN A 33 11.76 -22.08 0.24
N THR A 34 12.43 -22.03 -0.91
CA THR A 34 11.95 -22.67 -2.15
C THR A 34 13.16 -23.27 -2.88
N SER A 35 13.30 -24.59 -2.83
CA SER A 35 14.25 -25.34 -3.65
C SER A 35 13.63 -25.60 -5.02
N HIS A 36 14.15 -24.94 -6.05
CA HIS A 36 14.03 -25.41 -7.43
C HIS A 36 15.37 -25.23 -8.16
N SER A 37 15.70 -26.28 -8.91
CA SER A 37 16.96 -26.55 -9.61
C SER A 37 17.50 -25.38 -10.44
N SER A 38 18.78 -25.09 -10.24
CA SER A 38 19.62 -24.18 -11.01
C SER A 38 19.73 -24.58 -12.49
N VAL A 39 19.45 -23.63 -13.38
CA VAL A 39 19.99 -23.59 -14.74
C VAL A 39 20.83 -22.31 -14.80
N GLU A 40 22.12 -22.47 -15.10
CA GLU A 40 23.08 -21.37 -15.22
C GLU A 40 22.75 -20.50 -16.44
N ALA A 41 22.77 -19.17 -16.26
CA ALA A 41 22.86 -18.21 -17.35
C ALA A 41 23.77 -17.05 -16.93
N ASP A 42 24.72 -16.75 -17.81
CA ASP A 42 25.79 -15.78 -17.71
C ASP A 42 25.32 -14.35 -17.39
N ALA A 43 26.09 -13.68 -16.54
CA ALA A 43 25.95 -12.27 -16.23
C ALA A 43 26.61 -11.40 -17.32
N GLN A 44 25.83 -10.49 -17.90
CA GLN A 44 26.34 -9.30 -18.59
C GLN A 44 25.66 -8.05 -18.04
N ASP A 45 26.46 -6.99 -17.98
CA ASP A 45 26.25 -5.65 -17.40
C ASP A 45 24.83 -5.10 -17.46
N ALA A 46 24.37 -4.56 -16.32
CA ALA A 46 23.16 -3.77 -16.20
C ALA A 46 23.48 -2.37 -15.65
N ASP A 47 23.80 -1.45 -16.56
CA ASP A 47 23.72 -0.01 -16.35
C ASP A 47 22.54 0.49 -17.20
N SER A 48 21.34 0.54 -16.62
CA SER A 48 20.15 1.06 -17.30
C SER A 48 19.16 1.69 -16.33
N VAL A 49 19.03 3.02 -16.46
CA VAL A 49 18.06 3.88 -15.78
C VAL A 49 16.70 3.77 -16.50
N PRO A 50 15.54 3.68 -15.82
CA PRO A 50 14.25 3.54 -16.49
C PRO A 50 13.78 4.87 -17.11
N GLN A 51 13.47 4.86 -18.42
CA GLN A 51 13.11 6.03 -19.24
C GLN A 51 11.59 6.33 -19.36
N ASP A 52 10.69 5.70 -18.58
CA ASP A 52 9.25 5.67 -18.91
C ASP A 52 8.33 6.74 -18.28
N ALA A 53 8.86 7.86 -17.75
CA ALA A 53 8.03 8.85 -17.05
C ALA A 53 7.50 10.02 -17.92
N ALA A 54 8.04 10.27 -19.12
CA ALA A 54 7.46 11.24 -20.05
C ALA A 54 6.60 10.51 -21.07
N ALA A 55 5.29 10.51 -20.85
CA ALA A 55 4.25 10.20 -21.83
C ALA A 55 4.66 9.18 -22.92
N ALA A 56 4.39 7.89 -22.68
CA ALA A 56 4.44 6.81 -23.66
C ALA A 56 4.53 7.24 -25.16
N VAL A 57 5.70 7.11 -25.75
CA VAL A 57 6.04 7.11 -27.20
C VAL A 57 7.37 6.32 -27.25
N ASN A 58 7.59 5.23 -27.97
CA ASN A 58 7.11 4.74 -29.26
C ASN A 58 7.21 3.20 -29.29
N LEU A 59 6.22 2.51 -29.88
CA LEU A 59 6.46 1.26 -30.61
C LEU A 59 5.65 1.29 -31.90
N ASP A 60 6.39 1.27 -32.99
CA ASP A 60 5.96 1.22 -34.39
C ASP A 60 5.27 -0.13 -34.69
N SER A 61 4.12 -0.10 -35.34
CA SER A 61 3.57 -1.28 -36.02
C SER A 61 2.93 -0.84 -37.32
N GLY A 62 3.54 -1.32 -38.41
CA GLY A 62 3.12 -1.10 -39.77
C GLY A 62 1.74 -1.69 -40.09
N ALA A 63 1.17 -1.07 -41.12
CA ALA A 63 -0.10 -1.36 -41.77
C ALA A 63 -0.39 -2.85 -42.01
N GLU A 64 -1.67 -3.22 -42.01
CA GLU A 64 -2.39 -3.50 -43.26
C GLU A 64 -3.91 -3.54 -43.06
N GLY A 65 -4.62 -3.11 -44.10
CA GLY A 65 -6.04 -2.77 -44.08
C GLY A 65 -6.98 -3.96 -44.23
N GLY A 66 -8.21 -3.76 -43.76
CA GLY A 66 -9.32 -4.69 -43.92
C GLY A 66 -10.64 -3.97 -43.76
N THR A 67 -11.18 -3.49 -44.87
CA THR A 67 -12.55 -2.94 -44.98
C THR A 67 -13.59 -4.02 -44.75
N CYS A 68 -14.60 -3.78 -43.93
CA CYS A 68 -15.84 -4.56 -43.97
C CYS A 68 -17.07 -3.64 -43.84
N SER A 69 -17.95 -3.76 -44.84
CA SER A 69 -19.22 -3.05 -45.00
C SER A 69 -20.30 -3.52 -44.01
N PRO A 70 -21.39 -2.75 -43.80
CA PRO A 70 -22.41 -3.09 -42.82
C PRO A 70 -23.44 -4.07 -43.41
N VAL A 71 -23.84 -5.07 -42.62
CA VAL A 71 -25.02 -5.91 -42.93
C VAL A 71 -26.20 -5.46 -42.09
N SER A 72 -27.30 -5.23 -42.80
CA SER A 72 -28.60 -4.75 -42.35
C SER A 72 -29.45 -5.85 -41.70
N SER A 73 -30.18 -5.45 -40.66
CA SER A 73 -31.60 -5.74 -40.33
C SER A 73 -32.24 -7.07 -40.73
N SER A 74 -32.71 -7.82 -39.72
CA SER A 74 -33.99 -8.56 -39.73
C SER A 74 -34.40 -8.75 -38.26
N LYS A 75 -35.46 -8.09 -37.73
CA LYS A 75 -36.90 -8.37 -37.85
C LYS A 75 -37.27 -9.84 -37.64
N LEU A 76 -37.59 -10.18 -36.39
CA LEU A 76 -38.40 -11.34 -36.02
C LEU A 76 -39.44 -10.91 -34.97
N GLU A 77 -40.67 -10.85 -35.43
CA GLU A 77 -41.90 -10.79 -34.63
C GLU A 77 -42.33 -12.20 -34.23
N ARG A 78 -43.20 -12.25 -33.21
CA ARG A 78 -43.96 -13.38 -32.61
C ARG A 78 -43.25 -14.09 -31.44
N GLU A 79 -43.91 -14.44 -30.34
CA GLU A 79 -45.35 -14.51 -30.06
C GLU A 79 -45.62 -14.43 -28.55
N ASN A 80 -46.80 -13.90 -28.25
CA ASN A 80 -47.36 -13.63 -26.93
C ASN A 80 -47.97 -14.91 -26.34
N LEU A 81 -47.49 -15.37 -25.19
CA LEU A 81 -48.20 -16.36 -24.35
C LEU A 81 -48.21 -15.85 -22.91
N GLY A 82 -49.43 -15.56 -22.45
CA GLY A 82 -49.69 -15.07 -21.10
C GLY A 82 -49.36 -16.11 -20.04
N MET A 83 -48.79 -15.62 -18.95
CA MET A 83 -48.68 -16.38 -17.71
C MET A 83 -48.89 -15.41 -16.54
N THR A 84 -50.12 -15.42 -16.04
CA THR A 84 -50.52 -14.81 -14.77
C THR A 84 -49.97 -15.65 -13.63
N SER A 85 -49.09 -15.09 -12.78
CA SER A 85 -48.86 -15.62 -11.43
C SER A 85 -48.15 -14.59 -10.56
N THR A 86 -48.89 -14.07 -9.58
CA THR A 86 -48.44 -13.77 -8.22
C THR A 86 -47.29 -12.77 -8.02
N GLY A 87 -47.69 -11.51 -7.82
CA GLY A 87 -47.38 -10.77 -6.60
C GLY A 87 -45.93 -10.68 -6.16
N PHE A 88 -45.13 -9.88 -6.88
CA PHE A 88 -43.99 -9.19 -6.27
C PHE A 88 -44.52 -7.86 -5.76
N THR A 89 -44.95 -7.80 -4.50
CA THR A 89 -45.13 -6.52 -3.83
C THR A 89 -43.75 -5.90 -3.73
N ALA A 90 -43.58 -4.73 -4.35
CA ALA A 90 -42.53 -3.80 -4.01
C ALA A 90 -42.77 -3.40 -2.54
N ASP A 91 -42.11 -4.10 -1.64
CA ASP A 91 -42.15 -3.82 -0.22
C ASP A 91 -41.49 -2.47 0.04
N ILE A 92 -42.38 -1.54 0.32
CA ILE A 92 -42.23 -0.23 0.93
C ILE A 92 -41.11 -0.25 1.99
N GLU A 93 -40.15 0.66 1.81
CA GLU A 93 -39.10 1.01 2.75
C GLU A 93 -39.72 1.48 4.09
N GLY A 94 -39.70 0.62 5.10
CA GLY A 94 -39.99 0.98 6.49
C GLY A 94 -38.68 1.24 7.26
N PRO A 95 -38.62 2.24 8.16
CA PRO A 95 -37.38 2.67 8.81
C PRO A 95 -36.87 1.76 9.96
N ASP A 96 -37.56 0.68 10.32
CA ASP A 96 -37.27 -0.14 11.51
C ASP A 96 -37.29 -1.66 11.21
N ARG A 97 -36.55 -2.13 10.20
CA ARG A 97 -36.20 -3.57 10.14
C ARG A 97 -34.92 -3.78 10.94
N ASP A 98 -34.99 -4.64 11.96
CA ASP A 98 -33.82 -5.08 12.71
C ASP A 98 -32.71 -5.55 11.75
N PRO A 99 -31.43 -5.22 12.03
CA PRO A 99 -30.34 -5.67 11.18
C PRO A 99 -30.35 -7.21 11.08
N PRO A 100 -29.97 -7.76 9.91
CA PRO A 100 -29.85 -9.21 9.76
C PRO A 100 -28.92 -9.74 10.86
N GLN A 101 -29.24 -10.91 11.43
CA GLN A 101 -28.46 -11.45 12.55
C GLN A 101 -27.20 -12.21 12.12
N GLU A 102 -27.10 -12.56 10.83
CA GLU A 102 -26.03 -13.41 10.28
C GLU A 102 -25.10 -12.65 9.33
N CYS A 103 -23.80 -12.96 9.39
CA CYS A 103 -22.77 -12.43 8.52
C CYS A 103 -22.69 -13.21 7.21
N ALA A 104 -22.83 -12.52 6.07
CA ALA A 104 -22.76 -13.17 4.74
C ALA A 104 -21.38 -13.76 4.36
N VAL A 105 -20.32 -13.47 5.14
CA VAL A 105 -18.96 -13.97 4.88
C VAL A 105 -18.66 -15.24 5.69
N CYS A 106 -18.92 -15.23 7.00
CA CYS A 106 -18.64 -16.39 7.85
C CYS A 106 -19.86 -17.28 8.11
N LEU A 107 -21.05 -16.85 7.69
CA LEU A 107 -22.34 -17.55 7.90
C LEU A 107 -22.61 -17.87 9.38
N ASP A 108 -22.18 -16.97 10.28
CA ASP A 108 -22.36 -17.03 11.74
C ASP A 108 -22.97 -15.70 12.22
N PHE A 109 -23.39 -15.65 13.48
CA PHE A 109 -23.92 -14.44 14.11
C PHE A 109 -22.92 -13.28 14.00
N LEU A 110 -23.44 -12.09 13.72
CA LEU A 110 -22.63 -10.88 13.61
C LEU A 110 -21.92 -10.55 14.93
N LYS A 111 -20.60 -10.36 14.86
CA LYS A 111 -19.72 -9.95 15.96
C LYS A 111 -19.02 -8.65 15.57
N ASP A 112 -19.01 -7.67 16.46
CA ASP A 112 -18.49 -6.32 16.18
C ASP A 112 -19.06 -5.77 14.87
N VAL A 113 -20.37 -5.57 14.87
CA VAL A 113 -21.15 -5.34 13.64
C VAL A 113 -20.67 -4.10 12.90
N CYS A 114 -20.38 -4.28 11.62
CA CYS A 114 -19.98 -3.22 10.71
C CYS A 114 -20.97 -3.09 9.57
N LYS A 115 -21.16 -1.87 9.08
CA LYS A 115 -22.11 -1.51 8.03
C LYS A 115 -21.39 -0.82 6.87
N THR A 116 -21.60 -1.33 5.67
CA THR A 116 -21.12 -0.73 4.42
C THR A 116 -22.02 0.43 3.97
N SER A 117 -21.54 1.31 3.08
CA SER A 117 -22.35 2.40 2.49
C SER A 117 -23.55 1.90 1.68
N CYS A 118 -23.47 0.68 1.14
CA CYS A 118 -24.58 -0.02 0.50
C CYS A 118 -25.53 -0.74 1.48
N ASN A 119 -25.45 -0.42 2.77
CA ASN A 119 -26.30 -0.93 3.85
C ASN A 119 -26.23 -2.45 4.14
N HIS A 120 -25.19 -3.15 3.69
CA HIS A 120 -24.94 -4.54 4.11
C HIS A 120 -24.08 -4.62 5.38
N TYR A 121 -24.37 -5.64 6.20
CA TYR A 121 -23.79 -5.85 7.53
C TYR A 121 -22.82 -7.05 7.55
N PHE A 122 -21.72 -6.91 8.28
CA PHE A 122 -20.68 -7.93 8.39
C PHE A 122 -20.02 -7.89 9.77
N CYS A 123 -19.39 -8.99 10.18
CA CYS A 123 -18.43 -8.92 11.30
C CYS A 123 -17.25 -8.02 10.92
N ARG A 124 -16.74 -7.23 11.87
CA ARG A 124 -15.56 -6.36 11.67
C ARG A 124 -14.41 -7.07 10.99
N ASP A 125 -14.05 -8.23 11.51
CA ASP A 125 -12.95 -9.03 10.98
C ASP A 125 -13.23 -9.58 9.58
N CYS A 126 -14.48 -9.99 9.32
CA CYS A 126 -14.87 -10.52 8.03
C CYS A 126 -14.75 -9.45 6.95
N ILE A 127 -15.33 -8.27 7.17
CA ILE A 127 -15.28 -7.20 6.17
C ILE A 127 -13.86 -6.67 5.99
N LYS A 128 -13.10 -6.49 7.08
CA LYS A 128 -11.69 -6.08 7.01
C LYS A 128 -10.90 -7.06 6.14
N ARG A 129 -11.01 -8.36 6.40
CA ARG A 129 -10.34 -9.37 5.59
C ARG A 129 -10.79 -9.28 4.14
N SER A 130 -12.09 -9.29 3.86
CA SER A 130 -12.61 -9.30 2.48
C SER A 130 -12.15 -8.12 1.62
N ILE A 131 -11.94 -6.93 2.19
CA ILE A 131 -11.55 -5.73 1.41
C ILE A 131 -10.06 -5.36 1.55
N SER A 132 -9.30 -6.00 2.45
CA SER A 132 -7.86 -5.76 2.67
C SER A 132 -6.95 -6.83 2.07
N PHE A 133 -7.46 -7.84 1.35
CA PHE A 133 -6.60 -8.82 0.70
C PHE A 133 -5.76 -8.19 -0.43
N PRO A 134 -4.49 -8.57 -0.62
CA PRO A 134 -3.76 -8.19 -1.83
C PRO A 134 -4.41 -8.83 -3.08
N PRO A 135 -4.25 -8.22 -4.27
CA PRO A 135 -4.79 -8.77 -5.51
C PRO A 135 -4.22 -10.15 -5.84
N PRO A 136 -4.88 -10.93 -6.72
CA PRO A 136 -6.02 -10.54 -7.56
C PRO A 136 -7.38 -10.62 -6.85
N HIS A 137 -7.42 -10.96 -5.57
CA HIS A 137 -8.65 -11.27 -4.83
C HIS A 137 -9.16 -10.14 -3.92
N SER A 138 -8.47 -8.98 -3.81
CA SER A 138 -9.12 -7.78 -3.25
C SER A 138 -10.24 -7.36 -4.17
N THR A 139 -11.45 -7.44 -3.67
CA THR A 139 -12.50 -6.57 -4.18
C THR A 139 -12.56 -5.37 -3.26
N THR A 140 -12.29 -4.16 -3.78
CA THR A 140 -12.70 -2.89 -3.14
C THR A 140 -14.22 -2.73 -3.22
N ALA A 141 -14.93 -3.82 -2.93
CA ALA A 141 -16.34 -4.01 -3.17
C ALA A 141 -16.96 -4.80 -2.02
N CYS A 142 -18.21 -4.50 -1.72
CA CYS A 142 -19.00 -5.20 -0.73
C CYS A 142 -19.07 -6.71 -1.09
N PRO A 143 -18.73 -7.63 -0.17
CA PRO A 143 -18.80 -9.08 -0.43
C PRO A 143 -20.20 -9.58 -0.81
N TYR A 144 -21.25 -8.83 -0.47
CA TYR A 144 -22.63 -9.20 -0.75
C TYR A 144 -23.10 -8.69 -2.12
N CYS A 145 -23.11 -7.38 -2.35
CA CYS A 145 -23.68 -6.79 -3.58
C CYS A 145 -22.63 -6.28 -4.59
N ARG A 146 -21.34 -6.36 -4.26
CA ARG A 146 -20.22 -5.85 -5.09
C ARG A 146 -20.24 -4.34 -5.35
N ALA A 147 -21.03 -3.56 -4.61
CA ALA A 147 -20.92 -2.10 -4.63
C ALA A 147 -19.54 -1.65 -4.12
N PRO A 148 -18.94 -0.57 -4.64
CA PRO A 148 -17.65 -0.07 -4.17
C PRO A 148 -17.64 0.13 -2.65
N THR A 149 -16.57 -0.31 -1.98
CA THR A 149 -16.44 -0.30 -0.52
C THR A 149 -14.97 -0.19 -0.12
N SER A 150 -14.71 0.51 0.98
CA SER A 150 -13.37 0.70 1.55
C SER A 150 -13.43 0.75 3.07
N LEU A 151 -12.30 0.54 3.75
CA LEU A 151 -12.23 0.68 5.21
C LEU A 151 -12.57 2.10 5.71
N TYR A 152 -12.44 3.10 4.84
CA TYR A 152 -12.80 4.50 5.11
C TYR A 152 -14.32 4.75 5.04
N THR A 153 -15.09 3.84 4.43
CA THR A 153 -16.55 3.98 4.28
C THR A 153 -17.34 2.94 5.07
N VAL A 154 -16.71 1.83 5.46
CA VAL A 154 -17.32 0.88 6.38
C VAL A 154 -17.33 1.50 7.77
N THR A 155 -18.52 1.58 8.37
CA THR A 155 -18.73 2.11 9.71
C THR A 155 -18.94 0.98 10.70
N ASP A 156 -18.40 1.13 11.91
CA ASP A 156 -18.77 0.30 13.04
C ASP A 156 -20.14 0.76 13.56
N VAL A 157 -21.08 -0.18 13.73
CA VAL A 157 -22.46 0.16 14.10
C VAL A 157 -22.56 0.72 15.52
N SER A 158 -21.70 0.25 16.43
CA SER A 158 -21.75 0.66 17.85
C SER A 158 -21.27 2.09 18.07
N SER A 159 -20.23 2.50 17.34
CA SER A 159 -19.59 3.82 17.46
C SER A 159 -20.04 4.81 16.39
N GLY A 160 -20.58 4.32 15.26
CA GLY A 160 -20.88 5.13 14.08
C GLY A 160 -19.63 5.61 13.33
N LEU A 161 -18.43 5.21 13.77
CA LEU A 161 -17.16 5.66 13.23
C LEU A 161 -16.66 4.74 12.09
N PRO A 162 -15.94 5.27 11.10
CA PRO A 162 -15.32 4.45 10.06
C PRO A 162 -14.28 3.50 10.65
N LEU A 163 -14.10 2.33 10.03
CA LEU A 163 -13.12 1.32 10.46
C LEU A 163 -11.67 1.76 10.29
N LYS A 164 -11.43 2.73 9.40
CA LYS A 164 -10.17 3.44 9.23
C LYS A 164 -10.49 4.93 9.12
N ALA A 165 -10.01 5.73 10.06
CA ALA A 165 -10.09 7.18 9.95
C ALA A 165 -9.21 7.64 8.78
N SER A 166 -9.71 8.61 8.01
CA SER A 166 -8.87 9.36 7.09
C SER A 166 -8.26 10.53 7.86
N ASP A 167 -6.99 10.81 7.62
CA ASP A 167 -6.31 11.99 8.17
C ASP A 167 -6.69 13.28 7.42
N VAL A 168 -7.37 13.14 6.28
CA VAL A 168 -7.86 14.24 5.43
C VAL A 168 -9.23 13.91 4.85
N ASP A 169 -10.02 14.94 4.55
CA ASP A 169 -11.39 14.82 4.04
C ASP A 169 -11.54 15.26 2.57
N SER A 170 -10.49 15.84 1.99
CA SER A 170 -10.46 16.31 0.61
C SER A 170 -9.07 16.17 0.00
N ILE A 171 -8.97 16.43 -1.30
CA ILE A 171 -7.69 16.47 -2.01
C ILE A 171 -6.88 17.73 -1.72
N PHE A 172 -7.48 18.74 -1.07
CA PHE A 172 -6.84 20.04 -0.95
C PHE A 172 -5.72 20.02 0.10
N GLY A 173 -4.60 20.68 -0.22
CA GLY A 173 -3.35 20.61 0.53
C GLY A 173 -2.52 19.33 0.27
N LEU A 174 -2.95 18.47 -0.67
CA LEU A 174 -2.26 17.22 -0.98
C LEU A 174 -1.40 17.32 -2.25
N THR A 175 -0.33 16.53 -2.24
CA THR A 175 0.56 16.31 -3.39
C THR A 175 0.52 14.84 -3.78
N PHE A 176 0.48 14.54 -5.07
CA PHE A 176 0.51 13.18 -5.62
C PHE A 176 1.70 13.00 -6.58
N ILE A 177 2.42 11.87 -6.47
CA ILE A 177 3.65 11.55 -7.23
C ILE A 177 3.52 10.18 -7.91
N GLN A 178 4.18 10.00 -9.07
CA GLN A 178 4.01 8.78 -9.90
C GLN A 178 5.02 7.66 -9.59
N ALA A 179 6.28 8.02 -9.35
CA ALA A 179 7.36 7.15 -8.86
C ALA A 179 8.62 8.03 -8.79
N GLY A 180 9.04 8.44 -7.60
CA GLY A 180 10.22 9.30 -7.41
C GLY A 180 9.94 10.50 -6.53
N GLU A 181 10.47 11.65 -6.93
CA GLU A 181 10.45 12.87 -6.14
C GLU A 181 9.35 13.85 -6.58
N VAL A 182 9.03 14.76 -5.67
CA VAL A 182 8.17 15.91 -5.97
C VAL A 182 8.86 16.76 -7.05
N GLY A 183 8.11 17.16 -8.08
CA GLY A 183 8.63 17.97 -9.18
C GLY A 183 8.88 17.21 -10.48
N VAL A 184 8.66 15.90 -10.52
CA VAL A 184 8.68 15.08 -11.76
C VAL A 184 7.24 14.77 -12.17
N ALA A 185 6.55 15.76 -12.75
CA ALA A 185 5.13 15.70 -13.07
C ALA A 185 4.23 15.36 -11.86
N SER A 186 4.57 15.91 -10.68
CA SER A 186 3.75 15.71 -9.48
C SER A 186 2.53 16.64 -9.48
N TYR A 187 1.39 16.14 -9.02
CA TYR A 187 0.15 16.92 -8.93
C TYR A 187 0.03 17.55 -7.57
N HIS A 188 -0.34 18.82 -7.52
CA HIS A 188 -0.52 19.58 -6.29
C HIS A 188 -1.90 20.22 -6.31
N PHE A 189 -2.62 20.06 -5.21
CA PHE A 189 -3.96 20.58 -5.04
C PHE A 189 -4.00 21.56 -3.86
N ASP A 190 -3.22 22.64 -3.88
CA ASP A 190 -3.18 23.58 -2.75
C ASP A 190 -4.59 24.14 -2.43
N ALA A 191 -5.35 24.46 -3.49
CA ALA A 191 -6.76 24.80 -3.48
C ALA A 191 -7.34 24.52 -4.88
N LEU A 192 -8.66 24.56 -5.06
CA LEU A 192 -9.30 24.28 -6.35
C LEU A 192 -8.74 25.14 -7.50
N GLU A 193 -8.64 26.45 -7.27
CA GLU A 193 -8.11 27.42 -8.24
C GLU A 193 -6.58 27.54 -8.22
N ASN A 194 -5.91 26.83 -7.30
CA ASN A 194 -4.45 26.77 -7.18
C ASN A 194 -3.98 25.31 -7.28
N SER A 195 -4.58 24.56 -8.19
CA SER A 195 -4.17 23.20 -8.54
C SER A 195 -3.20 23.25 -9.72
N TYR A 196 -2.12 22.47 -9.70
CA TYR A 196 -1.08 22.51 -10.73
C TYR A 196 -0.30 21.19 -10.85
N ILE A 197 0.39 21.05 -11.97
CA ILE A 197 1.44 20.04 -12.16
C ILE A 197 2.80 20.71 -11.93
N SER A 198 3.65 20.09 -11.11
CA SER A 198 5.02 20.54 -10.89
C SER A 198 6.01 19.78 -11.76
N TYR A 199 6.83 20.55 -12.47
CA TYR A 199 7.99 20.10 -13.25
C TYR A 199 9.30 20.68 -12.68
N ALA A 200 9.30 21.12 -11.41
CA ALA A 200 10.44 21.79 -10.79
C ALA A 200 11.72 20.94 -10.76
N SER A 201 11.57 19.61 -10.81
CA SER A 201 12.67 18.64 -10.85
C SER A 201 12.63 17.81 -12.14
N CYS A 202 12.03 18.33 -13.22
CA CYS A 202 11.88 17.54 -14.44
C CYS A 202 13.25 17.18 -15.06
N PRO A 203 13.40 15.95 -15.60
CA PRO A 203 14.62 15.54 -16.25
C PRO A 203 15.03 16.51 -17.39
N PRO A 204 16.34 16.77 -17.61
CA PRO A 204 16.80 17.66 -18.67
C PRO A 204 16.31 17.30 -20.08
N ALA A 205 16.03 16.01 -20.31
CA ALA A 205 15.52 15.47 -21.56
C ALA A 205 14.06 15.84 -21.86
N TRP A 206 13.28 16.28 -20.87
CA TRP A 206 11.90 16.68 -21.08
C TRP A 206 11.85 18.07 -21.70
N LYS A 207 11.55 18.12 -23.00
CA LYS A 207 11.45 19.35 -23.77
C LYS A 207 10.05 19.54 -24.34
N LEU A 208 9.64 20.80 -24.44
CA LEU A 208 8.48 21.23 -25.20
C LEU A 208 8.81 21.21 -26.71
N GLY A 209 7.80 21.40 -27.55
CA GLY A 209 7.93 21.39 -29.01
C GLY A 209 8.88 22.45 -29.58
N ASP A 210 9.18 23.51 -28.81
CA ASP A 210 10.14 24.56 -29.15
C ASP A 210 11.56 24.29 -28.60
N GLY A 211 11.78 23.15 -27.96
CA GLY A 211 13.05 22.76 -27.35
C GLY A 211 13.30 23.32 -25.94
N SER A 212 12.43 24.18 -25.42
CA SER A 212 12.51 24.67 -24.04
C SER A 212 12.09 23.60 -23.02
N GLN A 213 12.39 23.79 -21.74
CA GLN A 213 11.87 22.92 -20.67
C GLN A 213 10.46 23.37 -20.26
N PRO A 214 9.62 22.44 -19.76
CA PRO A 214 8.35 22.83 -19.15
C PRO A 214 8.59 23.78 -17.97
N ALA A 215 7.70 24.75 -17.80
CA ALA A 215 7.72 25.63 -16.64
C ALA A 215 7.60 24.82 -15.35
N ALA A 216 8.30 25.25 -14.29
CA ALA A 216 8.35 24.53 -13.01
C ALA A 216 6.96 24.28 -12.39
N ARG A 217 5.98 25.14 -12.69
CA ARG A 217 4.57 24.97 -12.32
C ARG A 217 3.69 25.21 -13.54
N LYS A 218 2.83 24.24 -13.85
CA LYS A 218 1.82 24.32 -14.90
C LYS A 218 0.43 24.28 -14.27
N PRO A 219 -0.30 25.41 -14.21
CA PRO A 219 -1.58 25.47 -13.52
C PRO A 219 -2.65 24.69 -14.28
N PHE A 220 -3.53 24.02 -13.54
CA PHE A 220 -4.79 23.55 -14.10
C PHE A 220 -5.74 24.73 -14.31
N THR A 221 -6.46 24.71 -15.41
CA THR A 221 -7.60 25.60 -15.68
C THR A 221 -8.88 24.78 -15.75
N ASN A 222 -10.03 25.45 -15.80
CA ASN A 222 -11.35 24.80 -15.90
C ASN A 222 -11.54 23.71 -14.83
N THR A 223 -11.13 24.03 -13.59
CA THR A 223 -11.06 23.07 -12.51
C THR A 223 -12.43 22.85 -11.87
N HIS A 224 -12.70 21.61 -11.47
CA HIS A 224 -13.89 21.25 -10.72
C HIS A 224 -13.60 20.06 -9.81
N TYR A 225 -14.18 20.04 -8.61
CA TYR A 225 -14.06 18.94 -7.68
C TYR A 225 -15.42 18.54 -7.12
N ALA A 226 -15.81 17.28 -7.34
CA ALA A 226 -17.00 16.67 -6.76
C ALA A 226 -16.60 15.78 -5.58
N ALA A 227 -16.89 16.22 -4.35
CA ALA A 227 -16.49 15.51 -3.13
C ALA A 227 -17.14 14.13 -3.00
N GLU A 228 -18.39 13.99 -3.43
CA GLU A 228 -19.19 12.76 -3.33
C GLU A 228 -18.56 11.62 -4.12
N THR A 229 -18.05 11.94 -5.32
CA THR A 229 -17.37 10.98 -6.20
C THR A 229 -15.86 11.02 -6.05
N ARG A 230 -15.32 11.96 -5.27
CA ARG A 230 -13.89 12.27 -5.15
C ARG A 230 -13.27 12.45 -6.52
N THR A 231 -13.92 13.22 -7.39
CA THR A 231 -13.48 13.42 -8.77
C THR A 231 -13.01 14.85 -8.96
N PHE A 232 -11.75 15.01 -9.35
CA PHE A 232 -11.21 16.25 -9.86
C PHE A 232 -11.20 16.23 -11.39
N THR A 233 -11.57 17.35 -12.01
CA THR A 233 -11.35 17.60 -13.44
C THR A 233 -10.60 18.91 -13.62
N GLY A 234 -9.81 19.00 -14.68
CA GLY A 234 -9.08 20.21 -15.03
C GLY A 234 -8.34 20.05 -16.35
N GLU A 235 -7.83 21.16 -16.88
CA GLU A 235 -7.17 21.21 -18.17
C GLU A 235 -5.77 21.82 -18.03
N ILE A 236 -4.86 21.38 -18.88
CA ILE A 236 -3.52 21.95 -19.04
C ILE A 236 -3.38 22.40 -20.48
N ASP A 237 -3.23 23.69 -20.70
CA ASP A 237 -2.95 24.26 -22.02
C ASP A 237 -1.43 24.41 -22.24
N TRP A 238 -0.87 23.75 -23.24
CA TRP A 238 0.55 23.83 -23.62
C TRP A 238 0.85 24.93 -24.65
N SER A 239 -0.15 25.65 -25.13
CA SER A 239 0.02 26.74 -26.08
C SER A 239 0.99 27.83 -25.57
N PRO A 240 1.72 28.51 -26.47
CA PRO A 240 1.72 28.36 -27.94
C PRO A 240 2.61 27.23 -28.48
N THR A 241 3.21 26.41 -27.61
CA THR A 241 4.06 25.27 -27.98
C THR A 241 3.27 23.96 -27.86
N THR A 242 3.96 22.84 -27.64
CA THR A 242 3.36 21.54 -27.33
C THR A 242 4.20 20.79 -26.30
N PHE A 243 3.62 19.80 -25.63
CA PHE A 243 4.38 18.78 -24.89
C PHE A 243 4.07 17.43 -25.50
N GLY A 244 5.09 16.78 -26.07
CA GLY A 244 4.89 15.47 -26.72
C GLY A 244 4.01 15.56 -27.97
N GLY A 245 3.97 16.74 -28.61
CA GLY A 245 3.09 17.03 -29.75
C GLY A 245 1.67 17.47 -29.37
N ASP A 246 1.30 17.42 -28.09
CA ASP A 246 -0.04 17.81 -27.64
C ASP A 246 -0.10 19.30 -27.27
N ALA A 247 -1.19 19.96 -27.67
CA ALA A 247 -1.49 21.35 -27.33
C ALA A 247 -2.27 21.47 -26.02
N GLN A 248 -3.05 20.47 -25.65
CA GLN A 248 -3.84 20.49 -24.41
C GLN A 248 -3.97 19.08 -23.82
N TRP A 249 -3.97 18.99 -22.50
CA TRP A 249 -4.36 17.78 -21.77
C TRP A 249 -5.59 18.03 -20.92
N GLN A 250 -6.56 17.12 -20.97
CA GLN A 250 -7.80 17.17 -20.19
C GLN A 250 -7.81 16.02 -19.17
N TYR A 251 -8.04 16.35 -17.91
CA TYR A 251 -7.92 15.41 -16.80
C TYR A 251 -9.27 15.09 -16.18
N THR A 252 -9.43 13.82 -15.83
CA THR A 252 -10.41 13.34 -14.85
C THR A 252 -9.65 12.43 -13.89
N MET A 253 -9.59 12.79 -12.61
CA MET A 253 -8.89 12.04 -11.57
C MET A 253 -9.88 11.63 -10.50
N VAL A 254 -9.96 10.34 -10.20
CA VAL A 254 -10.80 9.80 -9.13
C VAL A 254 -9.90 9.27 -8.02
N PHE A 255 -10.08 9.81 -6.82
CA PHE A 255 -9.26 9.46 -5.65
C PHE A 255 -9.91 8.34 -4.84
N ASP A 256 -9.09 7.52 -4.19
CA ASP A 256 -9.58 6.56 -3.21
C ASP A 256 -10.19 7.28 -2.00
N HIS A 257 -10.94 6.54 -1.18
CA HIS A 257 -11.65 7.14 -0.04
C HIS A 257 -10.74 7.71 1.05
N GLY A 258 -9.47 7.29 1.11
CA GLY A 258 -8.48 7.84 2.04
C GLY A 258 -7.55 8.88 1.41
N PHE A 259 -7.79 9.26 0.14
CA PHE A 259 -6.96 10.19 -0.62
C PHE A 259 -5.46 9.81 -0.67
N ASN A 260 -5.15 8.52 -0.61
CA ASN A 260 -3.80 7.99 -0.71
C ASN A 260 -3.35 7.79 -2.15
N ALA A 261 -4.27 7.68 -3.10
CA ALA A 261 -3.93 7.42 -4.50
C ALA A 261 -5.00 7.93 -5.48
N ILE A 262 -4.59 8.14 -6.73
CA ILE A 262 -5.51 8.29 -7.87
C ILE A 262 -5.75 6.90 -8.43
N VAL A 263 -6.98 6.39 -8.25
CA VAL A 263 -7.32 4.98 -8.52
C VAL A 263 -8.10 4.77 -9.80
N GLN A 264 -8.71 5.83 -10.34
CA GLN A 264 -9.48 5.78 -11.58
C GLN A 264 -9.43 7.15 -12.27
N GLY A 265 -9.88 7.19 -13.52
CA GLY A 265 -9.96 8.39 -14.33
C GLY A 265 -9.07 8.25 -15.56
N HIS A 266 -8.82 9.38 -16.22
CA HIS A 266 -8.05 9.40 -17.44
C HIS A 266 -7.46 10.78 -17.74
N VAL A 267 -6.49 10.79 -18.65
CA VAL A 267 -5.95 11.97 -19.30
C VAL A 267 -6.22 11.84 -20.79
N VAL A 268 -6.86 12.84 -21.40
CA VAL A 268 -7.02 12.94 -22.85
C VAL A 268 -6.04 13.98 -23.37
N ALA A 269 -5.17 13.54 -24.28
CA ALA A 269 -4.26 14.41 -25.00
C ALA A 269 -4.93 14.92 -26.28
N VAL A 270 -4.83 16.23 -26.51
CA VAL A 270 -5.44 16.94 -27.65
C VAL A 270 -4.33 17.64 -28.44
N ALA A 271 -4.24 17.32 -29.73
CA ALA A 271 -3.30 17.91 -30.66
C ALA A 271 -3.69 19.35 -31.04
N PRO A 272 -2.77 20.15 -31.64
CA PRO A 272 -3.07 21.53 -32.04
C PRO A 272 -4.24 21.69 -33.02
N ASP A 273 -4.56 20.66 -33.81
CA ASP A 273 -5.70 20.65 -34.73
C ASP A 273 -7.05 20.29 -34.06
N GLY A 274 -7.02 20.05 -32.74
CA GLY A 274 -8.18 19.65 -31.95
C GLY A 274 -8.47 18.15 -31.95
N SER A 275 -7.68 17.34 -32.66
CA SER A 275 -7.83 15.88 -32.63
C SER A 275 -7.37 15.30 -31.29
N SER A 276 -8.14 14.37 -30.72
CA SER A 276 -7.73 13.64 -29.53
C SER A 276 -6.77 12.51 -29.93
N SER A 277 -5.53 12.57 -29.45
CA SER A 277 -4.48 11.64 -29.86
C SER A 277 -4.47 10.37 -29.01
N LYS A 278 -4.58 10.52 -27.68
CA LYS A 278 -4.29 9.43 -26.74
C LYS A 278 -5.07 9.57 -25.44
N ARG A 279 -5.52 8.42 -24.91
CA ARG A 279 -6.14 8.30 -23.59
C ARG A 279 -5.27 7.46 -22.66
N SER A 280 -4.75 8.07 -21.60
CA SER A 280 -4.01 7.39 -20.53
C SER A 280 -4.93 7.17 -19.34
N LEU A 281 -4.87 5.97 -18.72
CA LEU A 281 -5.77 5.60 -17.62
C LEU A 281 -5.04 5.57 -16.28
N PHE A 282 -5.61 6.23 -15.28
CA PHE A 282 -5.17 6.09 -13.88
C PHE A 282 -5.50 4.69 -13.35
N GLY A 283 -4.60 4.14 -12.52
CA GLY A 283 -4.70 2.79 -11.97
C GLY A 283 -4.32 1.66 -12.94
N LYS A 284 -4.01 1.98 -14.21
CA LYS A 284 -3.57 0.99 -15.22
C LYS A 284 -2.23 1.36 -15.86
N GLY A 285 -2.10 2.60 -16.36
CA GLY A 285 -0.87 3.11 -16.96
C GLY A 285 -0.26 4.28 -16.19
N LEU A 286 -1.09 5.02 -15.45
CA LEU A 286 -0.67 6.11 -14.57
C LEU A 286 -0.95 5.71 -13.12
N PHE A 287 0.07 5.71 -12.28
CA PHE A 287 -0.04 5.30 -10.88
C PHE A 287 0.45 6.45 -10.01
N TYR A 288 -0.46 7.16 -9.36
CA TYR A 288 -0.12 8.30 -8.52
C TYR A 288 -0.48 8.04 -7.06
N ARG A 289 0.42 8.37 -6.16
CA ARG A 289 0.30 8.19 -4.72
C ARG A 289 0.49 9.50 -3.99
N ARG A 290 -0.24 9.68 -2.89
CA ARG A 290 -0.09 10.83 -2.01
C ARG A 290 1.33 10.85 -1.46
N HIS A 291 2.05 11.94 -1.71
CA HIS A 291 3.33 12.21 -1.11
C HIS A 291 3.13 12.53 0.37
N ARG A 292 3.81 11.78 1.24
CA ARG A 292 3.77 11.98 2.68
C ARG A 292 5.02 12.74 3.13
N LYS A 293 4.84 13.58 4.14
CA LYS A 293 5.92 14.34 4.79
C LYS A 293 6.27 13.79 6.18
N THR A 294 5.65 12.68 6.55
CA THR A 294 5.79 12.06 7.86
C THR A 294 5.53 10.56 7.75
N ILE A 295 6.10 9.80 8.68
CA ILE A 295 5.82 8.37 8.85
C ILE A 295 4.48 8.11 9.53
N PHE A 296 3.89 9.09 10.23
CA PHE A 296 2.64 8.87 10.96
C PHE A 296 1.46 8.59 10.04
N GLY A 297 0.53 7.77 10.52
CA GLY A 297 -0.54 7.16 9.73
C GLY A 297 -0.07 6.10 8.73
N SER A 298 1.12 5.51 8.92
CA SER A 298 1.70 4.54 7.99
C SER A 298 1.99 3.20 8.67
N VAL A 299 1.97 2.13 7.87
CA VAL A 299 2.34 0.77 8.28
C VAL A 299 3.46 0.31 7.38
N PHE A 300 4.50 -0.33 7.92
CA PHE A 300 5.61 -0.89 7.17
C PHE A 300 5.63 -2.41 7.33
N LEU A 301 5.64 -3.12 6.22
CA LEU A 301 5.65 -4.58 6.16
C LEU A 301 7.06 -5.06 5.87
N GLN A 302 7.45 -6.16 6.51
CA GLN A 302 8.72 -6.81 6.23
C GLN A 302 8.74 -7.33 4.78
N ALA A 303 9.83 -7.08 4.09
CA ALA A 303 10.09 -7.51 2.72
C ALA A 303 11.27 -8.50 2.70
N LEU A 304 11.30 -9.40 1.73
CA LEU A 304 12.45 -10.29 1.52
C LEU A 304 13.63 -9.53 0.91
N SER A 305 13.32 -8.55 0.09
CA SER A 305 14.27 -7.70 -0.61
C SER A 305 13.61 -6.34 -0.86
N PRO A 306 14.39 -5.31 -1.29
CA PRO A 306 13.83 -4.00 -1.66
C PRO A 306 12.75 -4.07 -2.74
N PHE A 307 12.68 -5.18 -3.49
CA PHE A 307 11.79 -5.35 -4.64
C PHE A 307 10.65 -6.36 -4.38
N ALA A 308 10.68 -7.09 -3.26
CA ALA A 308 9.75 -8.18 -2.99
C ALA A 308 9.18 -8.10 -1.56
N VAL A 309 7.99 -7.50 -1.43
CA VAL A 309 7.22 -7.56 -0.18
C VAL A 309 6.59 -8.94 -0.04
N GLN A 310 6.95 -9.68 1.00
CA GLN A 310 6.39 -11.01 1.26
C GLN A 310 5.56 -11.06 2.55
N ALA A 311 5.87 -10.22 3.54
CA ALA A 311 5.13 -10.26 4.79
C ALA A 311 3.77 -9.59 4.67
N GLU A 312 2.78 -10.19 5.33
CA GLU A 312 1.46 -9.63 5.49
C GLU A 312 1.43 -8.70 6.71
N LYS A 313 0.54 -7.71 6.68
CA LYS A 313 0.22 -6.89 7.84
C LYS A 313 -0.06 -7.76 9.06
N GLY A 314 0.63 -7.50 10.16
CA GLY A 314 0.54 -8.28 11.40
C GLY A 314 1.58 -9.38 11.56
N VAL A 315 2.50 -9.57 10.61
CA VAL A 315 3.70 -10.41 10.76
C VAL A 315 4.90 -9.51 11.05
N ALA A 316 5.06 -9.09 12.32
CA ALA A 316 6.08 -8.12 12.75
C ALA A 316 6.06 -6.79 11.97
N SER A 317 4.90 -6.38 11.43
CA SER A 317 4.75 -5.10 10.74
C SER A 317 4.89 -3.94 11.73
N TYR A 318 5.53 -2.84 11.33
CA TYR A 318 5.66 -1.63 12.13
C TYR A 318 4.51 -0.67 11.84
N HIS A 319 3.87 -0.15 12.88
CA HIS A 319 2.74 0.78 12.80
C HIS A 319 3.15 2.10 13.46
N PHE A 320 3.04 3.18 12.72
CA PHE A 320 3.29 4.55 13.19
C PHE A 320 1.96 5.29 13.13
N GLU A 321 1.06 5.11 14.09
CA GLU A 321 -0.26 5.74 14.03
C GLU A 321 -0.17 7.23 14.37
N SER A 322 0.57 7.55 15.44
CA SER A 322 0.82 8.92 15.90
C SER A 322 2.15 8.98 16.66
N PRO A 323 2.68 10.18 16.98
CA PRO A 323 3.91 10.30 17.80
C PRO A 323 3.87 9.52 19.11
N ASP A 324 2.69 9.40 19.73
CA ASP A 324 2.49 8.73 21.01
C ASP A 324 1.99 7.29 20.86
N HIS A 325 1.75 6.82 19.62
CA HIS A 325 1.25 5.48 19.35
C HIS A 325 1.99 4.85 18.16
N CYS A 326 3.14 4.26 18.48
CA CYS A 326 3.94 3.46 17.56
C CYS A 326 4.08 2.04 18.14
N TYR A 327 3.92 1.01 17.32
CA TYR A 327 4.02 -0.38 17.79
C TYR A 327 4.40 -1.38 16.69
N ILE A 328 4.82 -2.57 17.10
CA ILE A 328 4.99 -3.74 16.23
C ILE A 328 3.75 -4.63 16.38
N SER A 329 3.11 -4.97 15.26
CA SER A 329 1.95 -5.87 15.26
C SER A 329 2.36 -7.31 14.96
N TYR A 330 1.95 -8.22 15.83
CA TYR A 330 2.07 -9.68 15.70
C TYR A 330 0.70 -10.37 15.59
N THR A 331 -0.37 -9.63 15.28
CA THR A 331 -1.74 -10.15 15.10
C THR A 331 -1.85 -11.32 14.13
N ARG A 332 -0.92 -11.45 13.19
CA ARG A 332 -0.81 -12.57 12.23
C ARG A 332 0.52 -13.32 12.33
N ALA A 333 1.25 -13.20 13.45
CA ALA A 333 2.52 -13.90 13.62
C ALA A 333 2.34 -15.42 13.40
N PRO A 334 3.27 -16.08 12.68
CA PRO A 334 3.21 -17.52 12.45
C PRO A 334 3.03 -18.29 13.75
N ASN A 335 2.26 -19.39 13.72
CA ASN A 335 2.04 -20.21 14.91
C ASN A 335 3.33 -20.81 15.49
N ALA A 336 4.42 -20.88 14.70
CA ALA A 336 5.71 -21.34 15.18
C ALA A 336 6.43 -20.30 16.06
N TRP A 337 6.03 -19.03 16.01
CA TRP A 337 6.67 -17.97 16.78
C TRP A 337 6.19 -18.00 18.23
N HIS A 338 7.14 -18.19 19.13
CA HIS A 338 6.91 -18.21 20.56
C HIS A 338 7.99 -17.40 21.28
N LEU A 339 7.62 -16.85 22.43
CA LEU A 339 8.54 -16.28 23.40
C LEU A 339 9.28 -17.41 24.12
N ASP A 340 10.30 -17.07 24.91
CA ASP A 340 11.15 -18.08 25.54
C ASP A 340 10.43 -18.95 26.59
N ASP A 341 9.27 -18.53 27.08
CA ASP A 341 8.40 -19.31 27.94
C ASP A 341 7.39 -20.20 27.18
N GLY A 342 7.46 -20.22 25.85
CA GLY A 342 6.56 -20.96 24.97
C GLY A 342 5.23 -20.26 24.70
N SER A 343 4.97 -19.07 25.26
CA SER A 343 3.78 -18.29 24.94
C SER A 343 3.88 -17.63 23.55
N ARG A 344 2.76 -17.21 22.97
CA ARG A 344 2.76 -16.45 21.71
C ARG A 344 3.20 -15.01 21.96
N PRO A 345 3.86 -14.34 20.99
CA PRO A 345 4.07 -12.91 21.05
C PRO A 345 2.75 -12.16 21.28
N PRO A 346 2.77 -11.04 22.03
CA PRO A 346 1.57 -10.23 22.23
C PRO A 346 1.11 -9.67 20.88
N LEU A 347 -0.20 -9.47 20.72
CA LEU A 347 -0.77 -8.99 19.46
C LEU A 347 -0.14 -7.66 19.00
N GLU A 348 0.17 -6.79 19.96
CA GLU A 348 0.84 -5.52 19.73
C GLU A 348 1.97 -5.34 20.75
N LYS A 349 3.10 -4.83 20.29
CA LYS A 349 4.26 -4.53 21.11
C LYS A 349 4.64 -3.06 20.94
N PRO A 350 4.37 -2.20 21.94
CA PRO A 350 4.59 -0.77 21.79
C PRO A 350 6.08 -0.43 21.71
N PHE A 351 6.40 0.59 20.92
CA PHE A 351 7.66 1.30 21.04
C PHE A 351 7.56 2.29 22.21
N GLU A 352 8.56 2.26 23.08
CA GLU A 352 8.81 3.21 24.15
C GLU A 352 9.90 4.20 23.71
N ASN A 353 9.97 5.37 24.35
CA ASN A 353 10.98 6.41 24.04
C ASN A 353 11.02 6.78 22.55
N CYS A 354 9.84 6.88 21.93
CA CYS A 354 9.72 7.22 20.52
C CYS A 354 10.22 8.64 20.25
N PHE A 355 11.02 8.80 19.20
CA PHE A 355 11.46 10.09 18.71
C PHE A 355 11.48 10.06 17.18
N PHE A 356 10.78 11.01 16.55
CA PHE A 356 10.88 11.27 15.12
C PHE A 356 11.40 12.69 14.93
N ASP A 357 12.46 12.86 14.16
CA ASP A 357 13.13 14.16 13.99
C ASP A 357 12.37 15.14 13.08
N GLY A 358 11.25 14.71 12.48
CA GLY A 358 10.51 15.49 11.49
C GLY A 358 11.11 15.44 10.08
N GLY A 359 12.30 14.86 9.94
CA GLY A 359 12.97 14.56 8.69
C GLY A 359 12.67 13.12 8.29
N ASN A 360 13.63 12.23 8.48
CA ASN A 360 13.52 10.84 8.07
C ASN A 360 14.08 9.85 9.10
N VAL A 361 14.31 10.27 10.34
CA VAL A 361 14.88 9.39 11.37
C VAL A 361 13.88 9.16 12.49
N PHE A 362 13.52 7.89 12.68
CA PHE A 362 12.78 7.42 13.85
C PHE A 362 13.70 6.65 14.79
N ARG A 363 13.55 6.87 16.09
CA ARG A 363 14.15 6.07 17.15
C ARG A 363 13.08 5.58 18.10
N GLY A 364 13.24 4.37 18.60
CA GLY A 364 12.33 3.78 19.57
C GLY A 364 12.94 2.57 20.24
N THR A 365 12.39 2.19 21.38
CA THR A 365 12.85 1.03 22.16
C THR A 365 11.69 0.08 22.38
N VAL A 366 11.90 -1.22 22.21
CA VAL A 366 10.93 -2.25 22.58
C VAL A 366 11.50 -3.03 23.76
N HIS A 367 10.79 -3.00 24.90
CA HIS A 367 11.17 -3.76 26.09
C HIS A 367 10.37 -5.06 26.19
N TRP A 368 11.02 -6.22 26.20
CA TRP A 368 10.42 -7.52 26.48
C TRP A 368 10.32 -7.79 27.99
N ARG A 369 9.52 -6.96 28.69
CA ARG A 369 9.19 -7.14 30.11
C ARG A 369 8.36 -8.41 30.27
N GLY A 370 8.90 -9.43 30.92
CA GLY A 370 8.30 -10.76 31.02
C GLY A 370 9.11 -11.82 30.28
N PRO A 371 8.50 -12.76 29.54
CA PRO A 371 9.25 -13.69 28.70
C PRO A 371 9.96 -12.93 27.58
N SER A 372 11.26 -13.21 27.43
CA SER A 372 12.09 -12.65 26.38
C SER A 372 11.74 -13.25 25.02
N PHE A 373 12.12 -12.55 23.94
CA PHE A 373 11.98 -13.05 22.58
C PHE A 373 13.34 -13.53 22.08
N GLY A 374 13.60 -14.83 22.08
CA GLY A 374 14.88 -15.39 21.66
C GLY A 374 16.05 -14.94 22.54
N GLY A 375 15.82 -14.88 23.84
CA GLY A 375 16.73 -14.36 24.86
C GLY A 375 16.80 -12.84 24.93
N ALA A 376 16.17 -12.10 24.01
CA ALA A 376 16.23 -10.64 24.02
C ALA A 376 15.33 -10.02 25.08
N ARG A 377 15.90 -9.14 25.89
CA ARG A 377 15.18 -8.31 26.88
C ARG A 377 14.78 -6.96 26.33
N ARG A 378 15.52 -6.45 25.35
CA ARG A 378 15.28 -5.13 24.78
C ARG A 378 15.80 -5.03 23.36
N TRP A 379 15.07 -4.31 22.53
CA TRP A 379 15.45 -3.93 21.19
C TRP A 379 15.50 -2.41 21.10
N GLU A 380 16.56 -1.87 20.52
CA GLU A 380 16.66 -0.45 20.18
C GLU A 380 16.66 -0.29 18.67
N TYR A 381 15.90 0.68 18.21
CA TYR A 381 15.72 0.95 16.79
C TYR A 381 16.21 2.34 16.46
N GLU A 382 16.97 2.43 15.37
CA GLU A 382 17.20 3.63 14.58
C GLU A 382 16.78 3.30 13.15
N MET A 383 15.72 3.91 12.67
CA MET A 383 15.17 3.69 11.34
C MET A 383 15.34 4.96 10.52
N ILE A 384 16.04 4.86 9.40
CA ILE A 384 16.22 5.96 8.45
C ILE A 384 15.36 5.66 7.23
N PHE A 385 14.31 6.44 7.05
CA PHE A 385 13.36 6.28 5.95
C PHE A 385 13.91 6.88 4.66
N ALA A 386 13.53 6.28 3.52
CA ALA A 386 13.73 6.93 2.23
C ALA A 386 13.05 8.31 2.21
N PRO A 387 13.52 9.30 1.43
CA PRO A 387 12.96 10.65 1.40
C PRO A 387 11.45 10.72 1.08
N ASN A 388 10.92 9.70 0.43
CA ASN A 388 9.52 9.56 0.05
C ASN A 388 8.72 8.64 1.02
N PHE A 389 9.35 8.16 2.09
CA PHE A 389 8.80 7.26 3.12
C PHE A 389 8.25 5.93 2.59
N GLU A 390 8.68 5.48 1.40
CA GLU A 390 8.17 4.22 0.84
C GLU A 390 8.82 2.98 1.48
N CYS A 391 9.98 3.15 2.12
CA CYS A 391 10.69 2.09 2.82
C CYS A 391 11.57 2.63 3.95
N ILE A 392 12.03 1.71 4.81
CA ILE A 392 13.14 1.96 5.73
C ILE A 392 14.42 1.65 4.95
N ALA A 393 15.13 2.69 4.56
CA ALA A 393 16.27 2.61 3.65
C ALA A 393 17.56 2.22 4.38
N GLU A 394 17.77 2.75 5.58
CA GLU A 394 18.99 2.58 6.37
C GLU A 394 18.66 2.55 7.88
N GLY A 395 19.70 2.42 8.70
CA GLY A 395 19.62 2.40 10.16
C GLY A 395 19.88 0.99 10.72
N GLN A 396 19.54 0.78 11.98
CA GLN A 396 19.82 -0.46 12.69
C GLN A 396 18.78 -0.83 13.75
N LEU A 397 18.71 -2.13 14.00
CA LEU A 397 18.05 -2.78 15.12
C LEU A 397 19.12 -3.44 15.99
N SER A 398 19.30 -2.92 17.20
CA SER A 398 20.21 -3.45 18.22
C SER A 398 19.45 -4.34 19.20
N VAL A 399 19.87 -5.58 19.37
CA VAL A 399 19.23 -6.59 20.24
C VAL A 399 20.09 -6.82 21.49
N PHE A 400 19.48 -6.67 22.67
CA PHE A 400 20.13 -6.82 23.97
C PHE A 400 19.52 -7.99 24.73
N LYS A 401 20.36 -8.92 25.22
CA LYS A 401 19.93 -10.11 25.98
C LYS A 401 19.82 -9.86 27.48
N ASP A 402 20.66 -8.97 28.01
CA ASP A 402 20.71 -8.60 29.42
C ASP A 402 20.77 -7.06 29.53
N ASP A 403 20.94 -6.53 30.75
CA ASP A 403 21.18 -5.10 31.00
C ASP A 403 22.60 -4.64 30.59
N SER A 404 23.21 -5.34 29.62
CA SER A 404 24.49 -4.98 29.02
C SER A 404 24.34 -3.73 28.15
N ASP A 405 25.31 -2.82 28.23
CA ASP A 405 25.41 -1.66 27.33
C ASP A 405 25.82 -2.05 25.91
N GLN A 406 26.31 -3.28 25.71
CA GLN A 406 26.70 -3.80 24.40
C GLN A 406 25.60 -4.69 23.80
N PRO A 407 25.22 -4.48 22.53
CA PRO A 407 24.22 -5.32 21.86
C PRO A 407 24.78 -6.71 21.58
N ALA A 408 23.96 -7.73 21.80
CA ALA A 408 24.30 -9.11 21.47
C ALA A 408 24.20 -9.37 19.95
N GLN A 409 23.40 -8.58 19.25
CA GLN A 409 23.23 -8.63 17.80
C GLN A 409 22.83 -7.26 17.28
N VAL A 410 23.30 -6.91 16.08
CA VAL A 410 22.89 -5.71 15.34
C VAL A 410 22.44 -6.17 13.95
N LEU A 411 21.25 -5.74 13.54
CA LEU A 411 20.70 -5.95 12.20
C LEU A 411 20.54 -4.60 11.52
N LYS A 412 20.98 -4.47 10.29
CA LYS A 412 20.89 -3.22 9.52
C LYS A 412 19.67 -3.22 8.61
N PHE A 413 18.94 -2.11 8.60
CA PHE A 413 17.88 -1.89 7.62
C PHE A 413 18.47 -1.64 6.23
N GLY A 414 17.85 -2.21 5.21
CA GLY A 414 18.34 -2.14 3.83
C GLY A 414 19.49 -3.10 3.50
N GLU A 415 20.04 -3.81 4.49
CA GLU A 415 21.05 -4.86 4.30
C GLU A 415 20.54 -6.21 4.84
N ASP A 416 20.24 -6.30 6.14
CA ASP A 416 19.82 -7.54 6.80
C ASP A 416 18.30 -7.70 6.84
N VAL A 417 17.59 -6.57 6.96
CA VAL A 417 16.13 -6.52 7.07
C VAL A 417 15.56 -5.43 6.16
N PHE A 418 14.48 -5.76 5.45
CA PHE A 418 13.83 -4.84 4.52
C PHE A 418 12.41 -4.58 4.98
N TYR A 419 11.98 -3.32 4.91
CA TYR A 419 10.61 -2.91 5.23
C TYR A 419 10.11 -1.89 4.22
N CYS A 420 8.93 -2.13 3.66
CA CYS A 420 8.27 -1.24 2.72
C CYS A 420 6.91 -0.83 3.27
N ILE A 421 6.47 0.38 2.98
CA ILE A 421 5.16 0.86 3.43
C ILE A 421 4.03 0.04 2.78
N ASP A 422 3.04 -0.29 3.60
CA ASP A 422 1.80 -0.94 3.24
C ASP A 422 0.91 0.06 2.51
N TYR A 423 1.10 0.14 1.21
CA TYR A 423 0.05 0.67 0.36
C TYR A 423 -1.02 -0.41 0.28
N ASP A 424 -2.22 -0.14 0.77
CA ASP A 424 -3.44 -0.93 0.49
C ASP A 424 -3.77 -0.97 -1.04
N ILE A 425 -2.77 -0.91 -1.92
CA ILE A 425 -2.84 -0.77 -3.37
C ILE A 425 -2.47 -2.12 -4.00
N PRO A 426 -3.18 -2.50 -5.07
CA PRO A 426 -2.84 -3.66 -5.85
C PRO A 426 -1.36 -3.77 -6.24
N LYS A 427 -0.69 -4.87 -5.85
CA LYS A 427 0.58 -5.26 -6.49
C LYS A 427 0.33 -5.44 -7.98
N ARG A 428 1.24 -4.95 -8.83
CA ARG A 428 1.18 -5.18 -10.28
C ARG A 428 1.12 -6.68 -10.51
N GLY A 429 0.04 -7.14 -11.16
CA GLY A 429 -0.09 -8.51 -11.65
C GLY A 429 0.73 -8.72 -12.92
#